data_AF-A0A2V5J404-F1
#
_entry.id   AF-A0A2V5J404-F1
#
_cell.length_a   1.000
_cell.length_b   1.000
_cell.length_c   1.000
_cell.angle_alpha   90.00
_cell.angle_beta   90.00
_cell.angle_gamma   90.00
#
_symmetry.space_group_name_H-M   'P 1'
#
loop_
_entity.id
_entity.type
_entity.pdbx_description
1 polymer ?
#
loop_
_entity_poly.entity_id
_entity_poly.type
_entity_poly.pdbx_seq_one_letter_code
_entity_poly.pdbx_strand_id
1 'polypeptide(L)'
;MQDHVEVGFFTDPSVCIGCKACEVACKEWNQVPDDGFTWSGNSYDNTGHLGASTWRHVMFLEQDRQKGNQITGPMGLPNPQ
;
A
#
# COMPACT_ATOMS: atom_id res chain seq x y z
N MET A 1 16.22 36.43 -5.60
CA MET A 1 16.39 35.78 -4.29
C MET A 1 15.28 34.75 -4.23
N GLN A 2 15.59 33.47 -4.50
CA GLN A 2 14.58 32.40 -4.36
C GLN A 2 14.31 32.24 -2.86
N ASP A 3 13.07 32.47 -2.44
CA ASP A 3 12.60 32.10 -1.12
C ASP A 3 12.57 30.57 -1.03
N HIS A 4 13.27 30.01 -0.04
CA HIS A 4 13.27 28.58 0.22
C HIS A 4 12.01 28.21 1.00
N VAL A 5 10.95 27.84 0.28
CA VAL A 5 9.73 27.31 0.88
C VAL A 5 9.94 25.83 1.19
N GLU A 6 9.88 25.46 2.47
CA GLU A 6 9.89 24.05 2.88
C GLU A 6 8.58 23.37 2.45
N VAL A 7 8.71 22.16 1.91
CA VAL A 7 7.58 21.35 1.43
C VAL A 7 7.61 19.97 2.09
N GLY A 8 6.42 19.38 2.27
CA GLY A 8 6.26 18.05 2.86
C GLY A 8 5.09 17.29 2.24
N PHE A 9 5.06 15.97 2.45
CA PHE A 9 4.03 15.08 1.94
C PHE A 9 3.40 14.28 3.08
N PHE A 10 2.08 14.38 3.25
CA PHE A 10 1.31 13.59 4.22
C PHE A 10 0.49 12.54 3.48
N THR A 11 0.71 11.26 3.80
CA THR A 11 -0.08 10.15 3.28
C THR A 11 -1.00 9.65 4.38
N ASP A 12 -2.31 9.80 4.20
CA ASP A 12 -3.32 9.26 5.12
C ASP A 12 -3.75 7.85 4.68
N PRO A 13 -3.34 6.79 5.41
CA PRO A 13 -3.73 5.42 5.07
C PRO A 13 -5.21 5.13 5.39
N SER A 14 -5.90 5.97 6.17
CA SER A 14 -7.30 5.73 6.54
C SER A 14 -8.27 5.90 5.38
N VAL A 15 -7.91 6.72 4.38
CA VAL A 15 -8.67 6.92 3.13
C VAL A 15 -8.08 6.18 1.93
N CYS A 16 -6.92 5.53 2.11
CA CYS A 16 -6.25 4.78 1.06
C CYS A 16 -7.06 3.53 0.69
N ILE A 17 -7.47 3.42 -0.57
CA ILE A 17 -8.23 2.27 -1.08
C ILE A 17 -7.35 1.17 -1.69
N GLY A 18 -6.02 1.29 -1.60
CA GLY A 18 -5.10 0.29 -2.14
C GLY A 18 -5.02 0.23 -3.68
N CYS A 19 -5.40 1.27 -4.42
CA CYS A 19 -5.46 1.23 -5.89
C CYS A 19 -4.10 1.11 -6.62
N LYS A 20 -2.97 1.24 -5.91
CA LYS A 20 -1.59 1.27 -6.44
C LYS A 20 -1.29 2.31 -7.52
N ALA A 21 -2.20 3.27 -7.79
CA ALA A 21 -2.00 4.31 -8.79
C ALA A 21 -0.76 5.19 -8.52
N CYS A 22 -0.41 5.38 -7.25
CA CYS A 22 0.78 6.13 -6.88
C CYS A 22 2.10 5.42 -7.19
N GLU A 23 2.11 4.09 -7.34
CA GLU A 23 3.28 3.35 -7.81
C GLU A 23 3.43 3.53 -9.32
N VAL A 24 2.34 3.37 -10.07
CA VAL A 24 2.31 3.56 -11.53
C VAL A 24 2.75 4.98 -11.89
N ALA A 25 2.18 5.99 -11.23
CA ALA A 25 2.54 7.39 -11.47
C ALA A 25 4.02 7.68 -11.13
N CYS A 26 4.56 7.05 -10.08
CA CYS A 26 5.98 7.20 -9.74
C CYS A 26 6.88 6.66 -10.84
N LYS A 27 6.57 5.48 -11.38
CA LYS A 27 7.33 4.87 -12.49
C LYS A 27 7.18 5.68 -13.78
N GLU A 28 5.96 6.08 -14.13
CA GLU A 28 5.67 6.84 -15.36
C GLU A 28 6.40 8.18 -15.37
N TRP A 29 6.31 8.95 -14.27
CA TRP A 29 6.94 10.26 -14.19
C TRP A 29 8.47 10.18 -14.23
N ASN A 30 9.06 9.20 -13.54
CA ASN A 30 10.51 9.07 -13.40
C ASN A 30 11.13 8.13 -14.44
N GLN A 31 10.34 7.58 -15.36
CA GLN A 31 10.76 6.60 -16.38
C GLN A 31 11.53 5.41 -15.78
N VAL A 32 11.07 4.96 -14.62
CA VAL A 32 11.67 3.83 -13.90
C VAL A 32 11.20 2.53 -14.56
N PRO A 33 12.11 1.57 -14.85
CA PRO A 33 11.73 0.33 -15.51
C PRO A 33 10.74 -0.50 -14.69
N ASP A 34 9.97 -1.33 -15.39
CA ASP A 34 9.12 -2.32 -14.74
C ASP A 34 9.94 -3.50 -14.18
N ASP A 35 9.37 -4.17 -13.18
CA ASP A 35 9.99 -5.33 -12.51
C ASP A 35 9.30 -6.64 -12.93
N GLY A 36 8.50 -6.60 -13.99
CA GLY A 36 7.57 -7.66 -14.38
C GLY A 36 6.22 -7.63 -13.65
N PHE A 37 5.24 -8.34 -14.21
CA PHE A 37 3.87 -8.43 -13.69
C PHE A 37 3.59 -9.85 -13.18
N THR A 38 4.16 -10.19 -12.03
CA THR A 38 3.94 -11.50 -11.40
C THR A 38 2.88 -11.42 -10.30
N TRP A 39 1.88 -12.30 -10.38
CA TRP A 39 0.88 -12.47 -9.32
C TRP A 39 1.34 -13.54 -8.34
N SER A 40 1.49 -13.19 -7.06
CA SER A 40 1.93 -14.11 -6.01
C SER A 40 0.82 -15.04 -5.52
N GLY A 41 -0.45 -14.66 -5.68
CA GLY A 41 -1.61 -15.42 -5.18
C GLY A 41 -1.84 -15.34 -3.67
N ASN A 42 -0.87 -14.83 -2.92
CA ASN A 42 -0.92 -14.79 -1.45
C ASN A 42 -1.37 -13.45 -0.89
N SER A 43 -1.37 -12.40 -1.71
CA SER A 43 -1.81 -11.04 -1.35
C SER A 43 -2.05 -10.20 -2.60
N TYR A 44 -2.80 -9.12 -2.47
CA TYR A 44 -2.86 -8.05 -3.49
C TYR A 44 -1.56 -7.25 -3.60
N ASP A 45 -0.61 -7.48 -2.68
CA ASP A 45 0.74 -6.97 -2.84
C ASP A 45 1.58 -7.80 -3.83
N ASN A 46 1.65 -7.31 -5.07
CA ASN A 46 2.53 -7.83 -6.12
C ASN A 46 3.90 -7.12 -6.20
N THR A 47 4.12 -6.06 -5.44
CA THR A 47 5.34 -5.24 -5.50
C THR A 47 6.40 -5.83 -4.59
N GLY A 48 5.98 -6.32 -3.41
CA GLY A 48 6.81 -7.10 -2.48
C GLY A 48 7.84 -6.26 -1.71
N HIS A 49 8.76 -5.57 -2.40
CA HIS A 49 9.78 -4.76 -1.77
C HIS A 49 10.19 -3.54 -2.62
N LEU A 50 10.75 -2.53 -1.95
CA LEU A 50 11.39 -1.40 -2.61
C LEU A 50 12.74 -1.83 -3.21
N GLY A 51 13.12 -1.20 -4.32
CA GLY A 51 14.37 -1.50 -5.03
C GLY A 51 14.78 -0.38 -5.98
N ALA A 52 15.83 -0.61 -6.76
CA ALA A 52 16.34 0.38 -7.72
C ALA A 52 15.30 0.82 -8.76
N SER A 53 14.33 -0.06 -9.05
CA SER A 53 13.26 0.10 -10.03
C SER A 53 11.86 0.24 -9.41
N THR A 54 11.77 0.32 -8.08
CA THR A 54 10.50 0.48 -7.35
C THR A 54 10.72 1.37 -6.12
N TRP A 55 10.41 2.66 -6.26
CA TRP A 55 10.67 3.68 -5.23
C TRP A 55 9.46 3.97 -4.34
N ARG A 56 8.28 3.54 -4.79
CA ARG A 56 7.03 3.67 -4.05
C ARG A 56 6.30 2.35 -4.05
N HIS A 57 5.75 2.01 -2.89
CA HIS A 57 5.09 0.72 -2.64
C HIS A 57 3.90 0.91 -1.71
N VAL A 58 2.76 0.36 -2.10
CA VAL A 58 1.53 0.19 -1.35
C VAL A 58 1.53 -1.23 -0.81
N MET A 59 1.81 -1.34 0.49
CA MET A 59 1.83 -2.60 1.21
C MET A 59 0.41 -2.96 1.69
N PHE A 60 0.02 -4.23 1.52
CA PHE A 60 -1.22 -4.77 2.05
C PHE A 60 -0.92 -5.57 3.32
N LEU A 61 -1.45 -5.10 4.45
CA LEU A 61 -1.32 -5.75 5.75
C LEU A 61 -2.71 -6.17 6.26
N GLU A 62 -3.06 -7.43 6.03
CA GLU A 62 -4.28 -8.02 6.58
C GLU A 62 -4.11 -8.25 8.08
N GLN A 63 -5.14 -7.94 8.86
CA GLN A 63 -5.13 -8.08 10.32
C GLN A 63 -6.43 -8.73 10.76
N ASP A 64 -6.33 -9.83 11.51
CA ASP A 64 -7.51 -10.52 12.08
C ASP A 64 -8.14 -9.76 13.25
N ARG A 65 -7.52 -8.67 13.69
CA ARG A 65 -7.99 -7.84 14.80
C ARG A 65 -9.18 -6.99 14.33
N GLN A 66 -10.30 -7.08 15.03
CA GLN A 66 -11.44 -6.19 14.80
C GLN A 66 -11.01 -4.73 14.98
N LYS A 67 -11.19 -3.92 13.94
CA LYS A 67 -10.95 -2.48 13.96
C LYS A 67 -12.29 -1.75 14.04
N GLY A 68 -12.76 -1.45 15.25
CA GLY A 68 -14.12 -0.91 15.48
C GLY A 68 -15.20 -1.99 15.28
N ASN A 69 -16.33 -1.66 14.67
CA ASN A 69 -17.47 -2.58 14.49
C ASN A 69 -17.38 -3.43 13.21
N GLN A 70 -16.17 -3.71 12.73
CA GLN A 70 -15.98 -4.52 11.52
C GLN A 70 -16.30 -5.99 11.83
N ILE A 71 -17.13 -6.62 11.02
CA ILE A 71 -17.33 -8.07 11.08
C ILE A 71 -16.13 -8.68 10.37
N THR A 72 -15.09 -9.04 11.13
CA THR A 72 -14.01 -9.89 10.63
C THR A 72 -14.57 -11.30 10.44
N GLY A 73 -14.02 -12.07 9.51
CA GLY A 73 -14.44 -13.45 9.20
C GLY A 73 -14.47 -14.38 10.43
N PRO A 74 -14.74 -15.69 10.26
CA PRO A 74 -15.14 -16.60 11.35
C PRO A 74 -14.16 -16.74 12.53
N MET A 75 -12.98 -16.13 12.47
CA MET A 75 -12.05 -15.96 13.59
C MET A 75 -12.42 -14.82 14.57
N GLY A 76 -13.55 -14.14 14.35
CA GLY A 76 -14.09 -13.09 15.25
C GLY A 76 -15.29 -13.53 16.11
N LEU A 77 -15.72 -14.79 16.03
CA LEU A 77 -16.72 -15.30 16.97
C LEU A 77 -16.04 -15.51 18.33
N PRO A 78 -16.54 -14.90 19.42
CA PRO A 78 -16.11 -15.32 20.75
C PRO A 78 -16.44 -16.80 20.89
N ASN A 79 -15.46 -17.57 21.35
CA ASN A 79 -15.62 -18.98 21.67
C ASN A 79 -16.95 -19.17 22.42
N PRO A 80 -17.94 -19.90 21.89
CA PRO A 80 -19.12 -20.23 22.67
C PRO A 80 -18.63 -21.13 23.79
N GLN A 81 -18.79 -20.65 25.02
CA GLN A 81 -18.69 -21.51 26.20
C GLN A 81 -19.70 -22.64 26.08
#